data_AF-A0A963PRR8-F1
#
_entry.id   AF-A0A963PRR8-F1
#
_cell.length_a   1.000
_cell.length_b   1.000
_cell.length_c   1.000
_cell.angle_alpha   90.00
_cell.angle_beta   90.00
_cell.angle_gamma   90.00
#
_symmetry.space_group_name_H-M   'P 1'
#
loop_
_entity.id
_entity.type
_entity.pdbx_description
1 polymer ?
#
loop_
_entity_poly.entity_id
_entity_poly.type
_entity_poly.pdbx_seq_one_letter_code
_entity_poly.pdbx_strand_id
1 'polypeptide(L)'
;VLLVGAAFLALLAANRSAAQVDATGRAQTQSQRLAKSVSQALVGSAAAFPEVRESAGILAGNLRSLKDGSGDAPAVSASMQAVVDPLLPLVDRAEKNAQVVLAQEKTLTEVGQALRAINRQSADLLEIAETLSSLKLQQGASPAELSAVGQLVMLTQRIGKSANEFLTMEGVSPEAVFLLGKDLNSFREIADGLEAGNPELRLPGTRDPQTREVLAELVKQYEQTR
;
A
#
# COMPACT_ATOMS: atom_id res chain seq x y z
N VAL A 1 -36.57 -52.41 -2.62
CA VAL A 1 -36.23 -51.65 -1.39
C VAL A 1 -34.72 -51.45 -1.24
N LEU A 2 -33.89 -52.52 -1.27
CA LEU A 2 -32.43 -52.41 -1.15
C LEU A 2 -31.75 -51.58 -2.27
N LEU A 3 -32.14 -51.74 -3.53
CA LEU A 3 -31.61 -50.95 -4.64
C LEU A 3 -31.97 -49.45 -4.55
N VAL A 4 -33.16 -49.13 -4.05
CA VAL A 4 -33.59 -47.74 -3.82
C VAL A 4 -32.81 -47.13 -2.65
N GLY A 5 -32.56 -47.90 -1.58
CA GLY A 5 -31.69 -47.48 -0.48
C GLY A 5 -30.24 -47.28 -0.90
N ALA A 6 -29.68 -48.17 -1.73
CA ALA A 6 -28.34 -48.03 -2.28
C ALA A 6 -28.22 -46.82 -3.22
N ALA A 7 -29.21 -46.60 -4.09
CA ALA A 7 -29.28 -45.42 -4.95
C ALA A 7 -29.39 -44.13 -4.12
N PHE A 8 -30.21 -44.12 -3.07
CA PHE A 8 -30.35 -42.99 -2.16
C PHE A 8 -29.05 -42.70 -1.39
N LEU A 9 -28.37 -43.73 -0.88
CA LEU A 9 -27.06 -43.62 -0.24
C LEU A 9 -25.98 -43.14 -1.21
N ALA A 10 -25.98 -43.62 -2.45
CA ALA A 10 -25.06 -43.17 -3.49
C ALA A 10 -25.31 -41.69 -3.85
N LEU A 11 -26.57 -41.25 -3.92
CA LEU A 11 -26.93 -39.86 -4.15
C LEU A 11 -26.48 -38.95 -3.00
N LEU A 12 -26.66 -39.40 -1.75
CA LEU A 12 -26.19 -38.70 -0.57
C LEU A 12 -24.66 -38.61 -0.53
N ALA A 13 -23.95 -39.69 -0.83
CA ALA A 13 -22.50 -39.71 -0.90
C ALA A 13 -21.97 -38.79 -2.01
N ALA A 14 -22.60 -38.82 -3.19
CA ALA A 14 -22.25 -37.93 -4.31
C ALA A 14 -22.48 -36.45 -3.96
N ASN A 15 -23.62 -36.11 -3.32
CA ASN A 15 -23.90 -34.75 -2.88
C ASN A 15 -22.91 -34.27 -1.81
N ARG A 16 -22.51 -35.13 -0.87
CA ARG A 16 -21.48 -34.78 0.12
C ARG A 16 -20.13 -34.50 -0.53
N SER A 17 -19.69 -35.37 -1.43
CA SER A 17 -18.44 -35.18 -2.17
C SER A 17 -18.48 -33.90 -3.02
N ALA A 18 -19.60 -33.61 -3.69
CA ALA A 18 -19.76 -32.38 -4.47
C ALA A 18 -19.68 -31.12 -3.58
N ALA A 19 -20.35 -31.12 -2.42
CA ALA A 19 -20.29 -30.02 -1.46
C ALA A 19 -18.88 -29.82 -0.87
N GLN A 20 -18.15 -30.90 -0.60
CA GLN A 20 -16.76 -30.83 -0.12
C GLN A 20 -15.80 -30.28 -1.18
N VAL A 21 -15.98 -30.68 -2.45
CA VAL A 21 -15.21 -30.14 -3.58
C VAL A 21 -15.51 -28.66 -3.79
N ASP A 22 -16.77 -28.25 -3.75
CA ASP A 22 -17.16 -26.83 -3.84
C ASP A 22 -16.56 -26.00 -2.70
N ALA A 23 -16.67 -26.48 -1.46
CA ALA A 23 -16.09 -25.81 -0.29
C ALA A 23 -14.56 -25.67 -0.39
N THR A 24 -13.87 -26.70 -0.88
CA THR A 24 -12.42 -26.66 -1.13
C THR A 24 -12.07 -25.67 -2.25
N GLY A 25 -12.82 -25.67 -3.35
CA GLY A 25 -12.65 -24.73 -4.45
C GLY A 25 -12.84 -23.28 -4.01
N ARG A 26 -13.91 -23.00 -3.24
CA ARG A 26 -14.14 -21.69 -2.63
C ARG A 26 -13.01 -21.32 -1.68
N ALA A 27 -12.59 -22.21 -0.79
CA ALA A 27 -11.46 -21.95 0.12
C ALA A 27 -10.19 -21.58 -0.66
N GLN A 28 -9.87 -22.26 -1.75
CA GLN A 28 -8.72 -21.94 -2.60
C GLN A 28 -8.85 -20.55 -3.24
N THR A 29 -9.98 -20.25 -3.90
CA THR A 29 -10.22 -18.93 -4.51
C THR A 29 -10.17 -17.81 -3.47
N GLN A 30 -10.74 -18.05 -2.29
CA GLN A 30 -10.76 -17.07 -1.20
C GLN A 30 -9.39 -16.87 -0.57
N SER A 31 -8.54 -17.89 -0.50
CA SER A 31 -7.14 -17.75 -0.07
C SER A 31 -6.36 -16.82 -1.03
N GLN A 32 -6.54 -16.99 -2.34
CA GLN A 32 -5.92 -16.12 -3.35
C GLN A 32 -6.49 -14.70 -3.30
N ARG A 33 -7.81 -14.56 -3.17
CA ARG A 33 -8.49 -13.25 -3.03
C ARG A 33 -8.03 -12.55 -1.74
N LEU A 34 -7.89 -13.27 -0.64
CA LEU A 34 -7.38 -12.74 0.62
C LEU A 34 -5.95 -12.22 0.46
N ALA A 35 -5.06 -13.00 -0.14
CA ALA A 35 -3.67 -12.56 -0.37
C ALA A 35 -3.61 -11.27 -1.20
N LYS A 36 -4.37 -11.21 -2.30
CA LYS A 36 -4.44 -10.02 -3.17
C LYS A 36 -5.02 -8.80 -2.44
N SER A 37 -6.16 -8.97 -1.78
CA SER A 37 -6.86 -7.88 -1.09
C SER A 37 -6.07 -7.35 0.10
N VAL A 38 -5.34 -8.22 0.83
CA VAL A 38 -4.43 -7.79 1.89
C VAL A 38 -3.31 -6.90 1.32
N SER A 39 -2.65 -7.30 0.24
CA SER A 39 -1.63 -6.46 -0.41
C SER A 39 -2.19 -5.10 -0.83
N GLN A 40 -3.42 -5.05 -1.34
CA GLN A 40 -4.07 -3.80 -1.72
C GLN A 40 -4.48 -2.94 -0.51
N ALA A 41 -4.93 -3.56 0.58
CA ALA A 41 -5.28 -2.89 1.82
C ALA A 41 -4.04 -2.27 2.50
N LEU A 42 -2.89 -2.96 2.46
CA LEU A 42 -1.62 -2.47 3.00
C LEU A 42 -1.12 -1.19 2.33
N VAL A 43 -1.45 -0.97 1.04
CA VAL A 43 -1.16 0.28 0.32
C VAL A 43 -2.31 1.29 0.38
N GLY A 44 -3.26 1.10 1.30
CA GLY A 44 -4.35 2.03 1.57
C GLY A 44 -5.46 2.05 0.53
N SER A 45 -5.75 0.92 -0.12
CA SER A 45 -6.95 0.80 -0.95
C SER A 45 -8.18 0.53 -0.08
N ALA A 46 -8.99 1.57 0.15
CA ALA A 46 -10.21 1.48 0.97
C ALA A 46 -11.18 0.37 0.49
N ALA A 47 -11.29 0.17 -0.82
CA ALA A 47 -12.16 -0.85 -1.40
C ALA A 47 -11.71 -2.29 -1.10
N ALA A 48 -10.45 -2.51 -0.70
CA ALA A 48 -9.91 -3.83 -0.44
C ALA A 48 -10.26 -4.36 0.97
N PHE A 49 -10.54 -3.49 1.96
CA PHE A 49 -10.85 -3.93 3.33
C PHE A 49 -12.11 -4.79 3.43
N PRO A 50 -13.24 -4.46 2.75
CA PRO A 50 -14.37 -5.37 2.67
C PRO A 50 -14.00 -6.75 2.10
N GLU A 51 -13.17 -6.80 1.05
CA GLU A 51 -12.71 -8.05 0.44
C GLU A 51 -11.83 -8.88 1.39
N VAL A 52 -10.95 -8.24 2.17
CA VAL A 52 -10.14 -8.90 3.21
C VAL A 52 -11.05 -9.57 4.24
N ARG A 53 -12.04 -8.83 4.75
CA ARG A 53 -12.99 -9.33 5.76
C ARG A 53 -13.80 -10.51 5.24
N GLU A 54 -14.34 -10.39 4.03
CA GLU A 54 -15.16 -11.42 3.40
C GLU A 54 -14.33 -12.68 3.09
N SER A 55 -13.14 -12.51 2.49
CA SER A 55 -12.30 -13.63 2.08
C SER A 55 -11.76 -14.41 3.28
N ALA A 56 -11.33 -13.72 4.33
CA ALA A 56 -10.89 -14.37 5.57
C ALA A 56 -12.03 -15.16 6.24
N GLY A 57 -13.22 -14.57 6.31
CA GLY A 57 -14.40 -15.22 6.89
C GLY A 57 -14.83 -16.47 6.11
N ILE A 58 -14.93 -16.39 4.78
CA ILE A 58 -15.32 -17.53 3.95
C ILE A 58 -14.24 -18.64 3.98
N LEU A 59 -12.96 -18.28 3.92
CA LEU A 59 -11.85 -19.23 4.02
C LEU A 59 -11.89 -20.00 5.35
N ALA A 60 -12.02 -19.28 6.47
CA ALA A 60 -12.09 -19.87 7.81
C ALA A 60 -13.35 -20.72 8.01
N GLY A 61 -14.51 -20.21 7.57
CA GLY A 61 -15.78 -20.93 7.64
C GLY A 61 -15.75 -22.24 6.84
N ASN A 62 -15.28 -22.21 5.59
CA ASN A 62 -15.24 -23.41 4.75
C ASN A 62 -14.30 -24.48 5.32
N LEU A 63 -13.11 -24.08 5.80
CA LEU A 63 -12.15 -25.06 6.33
C LEU A 63 -12.61 -25.67 7.66
N ARG A 64 -13.22 -24.88 8.55
CA ARG A 64 -13.83 -25.40 9.79
C ARG A 64 -15.00 -26.33 9.47
N SER A 65 -15.88 -25.93 8.55
CA SER A 65 -16.98 -26.78 8.08
C SER A 65 -16.51 -28.11 7.48
N LEU A 66 -15.39 -28.12 6.74
CA LEU A 66 -14.80 -29.37 6.25
C LEU A 66 -14.26 -30.26 7.39
N LYS A 67 -13.83 -29.69 8.52
CA LYS A 67 -13.34 -30.44 9.68
C LYS A 67 -14.46 -31.07 10.49
N ASP A 68 -15.49 -30.31 10.85
CA ASP A 68 -16.50 -30.71 11.85
C ASP A 68 -17.93 -30.75 11.31
N GLY A 69 -18.17 -30.25 10.10
CA GLY A 69 -19.51 -30.17 9.49
C GLY A 69 -20.39 -29.06 10.06
N SER A 70 -19.83 -28.04 10.72
CA SER A 70 -20.59 -26.98 11.40
C SER A 70 -21.29 -25.98 10.46
N GLY A 71 -21.00 -26.01 9.16
CA GLY A 71 -21.50 -25.06 8.17
C GLY A 71 -22.10 -25.74 6.94
N ASP A 72 -21.98 -25.09 5.77
CA ASP A 72 -22.61 -25.55 4.52
C ASP A 72 -21.95 -26.80 3.90
N ALA A 73 -20.72 -27.13 4.33
CA ALA A 73 -19.98 -28.28 3.85
C ALA A 73 -20.00 -29.42 4.89
N PRO A 74 -20.35 -30.66 4.49
CA PRO A 74 -20.30 -31.80 5.40
C PRO A 74 -18.86 -32.16 5.74
N ALA A 75 -18.65 -32.59 6.99
CA ALA A 75 -17.33 -33.03 7.47
C ALA A 75 -16.69 -34.07 6.54
N VAL A 76 -15.40 -33.92 6.28
CA VAL A 76 -14.62 -34.86 5.46
C VAL A 76 -14.38 -36.18 6.21
N SER A 77 -14.08 -37.24 5.46
CA SER A 77 -13.76 -38.55 6.05
C SER A 77 -12.53 -38.49 6.95
N ALA A 78 -12.40 -39.45 7.88
CA ALA A 78 -11.23 -39.56 8.75
C ALA A 78 -9.90 -39.59 7.98
N SER A 79 -9.87 -40.21 6.80
CA SER A 79 -8.70 -40.22 5.91
C SER A 79 -8.32 -38.83 5.37
N MET A 80 -9.31 -37.95 5.15
CA MET A 80 -9.10 -36.59 4.67
C MET A 80 -8.87 -35.59 5.82
N GLN A 81 -9.26 -35.92 7.06
CA GLN A 81 -8.94 -35.08 8.22
C GLN A 81 -7.43 -34.88 8.40
N ALA A 82 -6.62 -35.90 8.08
CA ALA A 82 -5.16 -35.79 8.07
C ALA A 82 -4.61 -34.71 7.12
N VAL A 83 -5.40 -34.28 6.12
CA VAL A 83 -5.07 -33.20 5.18
C VAL A 83 -5.62 -31.85 5.65
N VAL A 84 -6.80 -31.83 6.28
CA VAL A 84 -7.45 -30.60 6.78
C VAL A 84 -6.79 -30.09 8.07
N ASP A 85 -6.39 -30.99 8.98
CA ASP A 85 -5.86 -30.63 10.29
C ASP A 85 -4.62 -29.73 10.26
N PRO A 86 -3.63 -29.98 9.38
CA PRO A 86 -2.48 -29.08 9.25
C PRO A 86 -2.83 -27.69 8.69
N LEU A 87 -3.96 -27.54 7.99
CA LEU A 87 -4.38 -26.28 7.37
C LEU A 87 -5.10 -25.35 8.35
N LEU A 88 -5.78 -25.90 9.35
CA LEU A 88 -6.51 -25.12 10.36
C LEU A 88 -5.64 -24.03 11.03
N PRO A 89 -4.45 -24.33 11.58
CA PRO A 89 -3.61 -23.30 12.19
C PRO A 89 -3.08 -22.26 11.18
N LEU A 90 -2.95 -22.60 9.90
CA LEU A 90 -2.59 -21.64 8.85
C LEU A 90 -3.73 -20.66 8.58
N VAL A 91 -4.96 -21.16 8.55
CA VAL A 91 -6.16 -20.35 8.34
C VAL A 91 -6.47 -19.48 9.56
N ASP A 92 -6.32 -20.00 10.78
CA ASP A 92 -6.44 -19.20 12.00
C ASP A 92 -5.42 -18.06 12.02
N ARG A 93 -4.19 -18.32 11.59
CA ARG A 93 -3.17 -17.27 11.43
C ARG A 93 -3.56 -16.26 10.35
N ALA A 94 -4.09 -16.71 9.21
CA ALA A 94 -4.55 -15.83 8.14
C ALA A 94 -5.70 -14.91 8.61
N GLU A 95 -6.68 -15.47 9.33
CA GLU A 95 -7.79 -14.72 9.91
C GLU A 95 -7.30 -13.68 10.94
N LYS A 96 -6.40 -14.09 11.84
CA LYS A 96 -5.78 -13.17 12.82
C LYS A 96 -5.02 -12.04 12.14
N ASN A 97 -4.21 -12.34 11.12
CA ASN A 97 -3.47 -11.32 10.38
C ASN A 97 -4.41 -10.38 9.62
N ALA A 98 -5.48 -10.92 9.02
CA ALA A 98 -6.51 -10.11 8.37
C ALA A 98 -7.17 -9.14 9.36
N GLN A 99 -7.48 -9.59 10.59
CA GLN A 99 -8.00 -8.72 11.64
C GLN A 99 -7.02 -7.60 12.03
N VAL A 100 -5.72 -7.87 12.07
CA VAL A 100 -4.70 -6.83 12.30
C VAL A 100 -4.73 -5.78 11.20
N VAL A 101 -4.83 -6.18 9.93
CA VAL A 101 -4.93 -5.26 8.78
C VAL A 101 -6.22 -4.43 8.85
N LEU A 102 -7.36 -5.09 9.11
CA LEU A 102 -8.66 -4.43 9.25
C LEU A 102 -8.69 -3.42 10.41
N ALA A 103 -8.01 -3.71 11.52
CA ALA A 103 -7.89 -2.79 12.65
C ALA A 103 -7.13 -1.50 12.29
N GLN A 104 -6.28 -1.54 11.25
CA GLN A 104 -5.51 -0.41 10.75
C GLN A 104 -6.14 0.26 9.51
N GLU A 105 -7.40 -0.06 9.19
CA GLU A 105 -8.08 0.42 7.96
C GLU A 105 -7.97 1.94 7.77
N LYS A 106 -8.25 2.71 8.82
CA LYS A 106 -8.16 4.17 8.78
C LYS A 106 -6.73 4.63 8.50
N THR A 107 -5.78 4.17 9.30
CA THR A 107 -4.36 4.54 9.21
C THR A 107 -3.78 4.22 7.83
N LEU A 108 -4.00 3.01 7.34
CA LEU A 108 -3.48 2.56 6.04
C LEU A 108 -4.10 3.36 4.89
N THR A 109 -5.40 3.67 4.98
CA THR A 109 -6.09 4.50 3.98
C THR A 109 -5.52 5.92 3.94
N GLU A 110 -5.33 6.55 5.11
CA GLU A 110 -4.73 7.89 5.23
C GLU A 110 -3.31 7.91 4.67
N VAL A 111 -2.48 6.93 5.02
CA VAL A 111 -1.10 6.80 4.49
C VAL A 111 -1.12 6.64 2.96
N GLY A 112 -1.97 5.77 2.43
CA GLY A 112 -2.09 5.58 0.98
C GLY A 112 -2.58 6.84 0.25
N GLN A 113 -3.46 7.63 0.86
CA GLN A 113 -3.89 8.92 0.31
C GLN A 113 -2.75 9.94 0.32
N ALA A 114 -2.02 10.05 1.44
CA ALA A 114 -0.87 10.93 1.57
C ALA A 114 0.20 10.60 0.52
N LEU A 115 0.55 9.33 0.32
CA LEU A 115 1.54 8.93 -0.68
C LEU A 115 1.13 9.23 -2.11
N ARG A 116 -0.15 9.06 -2.46
CA ARG A 116 -0.67 9.45 -3.78
C ARG A 116 -0.67 10.98 -3.97
N ALA A 117 -0.93 11.73 -2.89
CA ALA A 117 -0.84 13.18 -2.91
C ALA A 117 0.61 13.62 -3.10
N ILE A 118 1.56 13.05 -2.34
CA ILE A 118 3.00 13.27 -2.48
C ILE A 118 3.45 13.01 -3.92
N ASN A 119 3.07 11.87 -4.50
CA ASN A 119 3.44 11.53 -5.86
C ASN A 119 2.91 12.56 -6.87
N ARG A 120 1.65 12.98 -6.75
CA ARG A 120 1.05 13.99 -7.63
C ARG A 120 1.74 15.35 -7.49
N GLN A 121 1.87 15.83 -6.26
CA GLN A 121 2.43 17.14 -5.96
C GLN A 121 3.92 17.23 -6.28
N SER A 122 4.64 16.10 -6.29
CA SER A 122 6.04 16.08 -6.72
C SER A 122 6.24 16.54 -8.17
N ALA A 123 5.25 16.34 -9.05
CA ALA A 123 5.27 16.85 -10.42
C ALA A 123 5.08 18.38 -10.44
N ASP A 124 4.16 18.91 -9.64
CA ASP A 124 3.93 20.36 -9.52
C ASP A 124 5.19 21.05 -8.94
N LEU A 125 5.79 20.45 -7.90
CA LEU A 125 7.04 20.94 -7.31
C LEU A 125 8.19 20.93 -8.31
N LEU A 126 8.26 19.94 -9.22
CA LEU A 126 9.29 19.87 -10.25
C LEU A 126 9.19 21.08 -11.19
N GLU A 127 7.99 21.40 -11.67
CA GLU A 127 7.77 22.55 -12.57
C GLU A 127 8.16 23.88 -11.92
N ILE A 128 7.79 24.07 -10.65
CA ILE A 128 8.16 25.27 -9.90
C ILE A 128 9.68 25.32 -9.66
N ALA A 129 10.31 24.19 -9.33
CA ALA A 129 11.76 24.10 -9.14
C ALA A 129 12.55 24.36 -10.43
N GLU A 130 12.07 23.90 -11.59
CA GLU A 130 12.65 24.19 -12.91
C GLU A 130 12.52 25.67 -13.28
N THR A 131 11.38 26.28 -12.95
CA THR A 131 11.16 27.73 -13.10
C THR A 131 12.13 28.53 -12.22
N LEU A 132 12.27 28.15 -10.96
CA LEU A 132 13.23 28.74 -10.03
C LEU A 132 14.67 28.62 -10.55
N SER A 133 15.02 27.45 -11.10
CA SER A 133 16.35 27.19 -11.69
C SER A 133 16.65 28.13 -12.84
N SER A 134 15.67 28.29 -13.74
CA SER A 134 15.77 29.17 -14.90
C SER A 134 15.94 30.63 -14.51
N LEU A 135 15.18 31.11 -13.52
CA LEU A 135 15.30 32.48 -13.01
C LEU A 135 16.66 32.74 -12.36
N LYS A 136 17.11 31.85 -11.47
CA LYS A 136 18.43 31.96 -10.83
C LYS A 136 19.57 31.95 -11.85
N LEU A 137 19.47 31.14 -12.90
CA LEU A 137 20.46 31.11 -13.98
C LEU A 137 20.50 32.43 -14.76
N GLN A 138 19.33 32.98 -15.13
CA GLN A 138 19.23 34.26 -15.83
C GLN A 138 19.78 35.43 -15.02
N GLN A 139 19.65 35.36 -13.70
CA GLN A 139 20.15 36.38 -12.76
C GLN A 139 21.64 36.23 -12.44
N GLY A 140 22.32 35.22 -13.00
CA GLY A 140 23.74 34.98 -12.73
C GLY A 140 24.00 34.56 -11.29
N ALA A 141 23.10 33.77 -10.70
CA ALA A 141 23.23 33.27 -9.34
C ALA A 141 24.55 32.51 -9.13
N SER A 142 24.99 32.45 -7.87
CA SER A 142 26.25 31.79 -7.52
C SER A 142 26.22 30.28 -7.84
N PRO A 143 27.38 29.64 -8.05
CA PRO A 143 27.44 28.18 -8.24
C PRO A 143 26.78 27.38 -7.11
N ALA A 144 26.81 27.90 -5.87
CA ALA A 144 26.15 27.29 -4.72
C ALA A 144 24.62 27.31 -4.86
N GLU A 145 24.05 28.44 -5.25
CA GLU A 145 22.60 28.56 -5.50
C GLU A 145 22.15 27.69 -6.68
N LEU A 146 22.90 27.67 -7.78
CA LEU A 146 22.57 26.83 -8.93
C LEU A 146 22.64 25.34 -8.59
N SER A 147 23.62 24.92 -7.77
CA SER A 147 23.69 23.56 -7.24
C SER A 147 22.49 23.23 -6.35
N ALA A 148 22.11 24.14 -5.45
CA ALA A 148 20.98 23.97 -4.55
C ALA A 148 19.65 23.81 -5.31
N VAL A 149 19.37 24.66 -6.30
CA VAL A 149 18.15 24.53 -7.09
C VAL A 149 18.17 23.27 -7.97
N GLY A 150 19.32 22.89 -8.51
CA GLY A 150 19.49 21.60 -9.20
C GLY A 150 19.21 20.40 -8.29
N GLN A 151 19.60 20.49 -7.01
CA GLN A 151 19.25 19.47 -6.01
C GLN A 151 17.75 19.43 -5.73
N LEU A 152 17.06 20.58 -5.63
CA LEU A 152 15.60 20.62 -5.49
C LEU A 152 14.90 19.87 -6.62
N VAL A 153 15.29 20.12 -7.88
CA VAL A 153 14.77 19.42 -9.06
C VAL A 153 14.97 17.90 -8.97
N MET A 154 16.15 17.44 -8.56
CA MET A 154 16.39 16.01 -8.37
C MET A 154 15.58 15.43 -7.20
N LEU A 155 15.42 16.19 -6.12
CA LEU A 155 14.68 15.79 -4.93
C LEU A 155 13.20 15.60 -5.24
N THR A 156 12.56 16.48 -6.03
CA THR A 156 11.14 16.29 -6.42
C THR A 156 10.94 14.97 -7.15
N GLN A 157 11.82 14.64 -8.09
CA GLN A 157 11.79 13.37 -8.80
C GLN A 157 12.01 12.17 -7.87
N ARG A 158 12.96 12.26 -6.94
CA ARG A 158 13.28 11.17 -5.99
C ARG A 158 12.17 10.96 -4.96
N ILE A 159 11.52 12.03 -4.49
CA ILE A 159 10.33 12.00 -3.63
C ILE A 159 9.18 11.29 -4.36
N GLY A 160 8.88 11.70 -5.60
CA GLY A 160 7.84 11.10 -6.42
C GLY A 160 8.08 9.61 -6.67
N LYS A 161 9.33 9.23 -6.97
CA LYS A 161 9.75 7.83 -7.14
C LYS A 161 9.56 7.02 -5.87
N SER A 162 10.04 7.52 -4.72
CA SER A 162 9.96 6.81 -3.43
C SER A 162 8.50 6.62 -2.97
N ALA A 163 7.64 7.62 -3.18
CA ALA A 163 6.21 7.50 -2.92
C ALA A 163 5.54 6.43 -3.80
N ASN A 164 5.93 6.35 -5.08
CA ASN A 164 5.43 5.32 -6.00
C ASN A 164 5.89 3.91 -5.61
N GLU A 165 7.15 3.73 -5.19
CA GLU A 165 7.67 2.43 -4.75
C GLU A 165 6.85 1.87 -3.58
N PHE A 166 6.39 2.73 -2.66
CA PHE A 166 5.53 2.33 -1.55
C PHE A 166 4.13 1.86 -1.99
N LEU A 167 3.62 2.36 -3.11
CA LEU A 167 2.31 1.99 -3.65
C LEU A 167 2.35 0.68 -4.46
N THR A 168 3.52 0.07 -4.65
CA THR A 168 3.66 -1.17 -5.40
C THR A 168 3.22 -2.40 -4.60
N MET A 169 2.90 -3.48 -5.32
CA MET A 169 2.44 -4.74 -4.72
C MET A 169 3.54 -5.53 -4.00
N GLU A 170 4.81 -5.18 -4.23
CA GLU A 170 5.97 -5.82 -3.56
C GLU A 170 6.05 -5.42 -2.07
N GLY A 171 5.24 -4.45 -1.65
CA GLY A 171 5.06 -4.05 -0.27
C GLY A 171 5.93 -2.85 0.11
N VAL A 172 5.89 -2.54 1.41
CA VAL A 172 6.61 -1.41 1.98
C VAL A 172 8.11 -1.74 2.05
N SER A 173 8.93 -1.08 1.23
CA SER A 173 10.39 -1.08 1.42
C SER A 173 10.75 -0.10 2.55
N PRO A 174 11.35 -0.57 3.66
CA PRO A 174 11.86 0.32 4.70
C PRO A 174 12.83 1.37 4.17
N GLU A 175 13.62 1.02 3.16
CA GLU A 175 14.56 1.90 2.50
C GLU A 175 13.84 3.03 1.76
N ALA A 176 12.76 2.74 1.03
CA ALA A 176 11.97 3.75 0.33
C ALA A 176 11.34 4.76 1.30
N VAL A 177 10.86 4.29 2.47
CA VAL A 177 10.31 5.18 3.52
C VAL A 177 11.39 6.10 4.08
N PHE A 178 12.54 5.54 4.40
CA PHE A 178 13.66 6.30 4.93
C PHE A 178 14.15 7.35 3.92
N LEU A 179 14.29 6.95 2.65
CA LEU A 179 14.70 7.86 1.58
C LEU A 179 13.66 8.96 1.35
N LEU A 180 12.37 8.64 1.33
CA LEU A 180 11.30 9.63 1.21
C LEU A 180 11.40 10.68 2.33
N GLY A 181 11.51 10.25 3.59
CA GLY A 181 11.64 11.16 4.73
C GLY A 181 12.90 12.03 4.66
N LYS A 182 14.03 11.44 4.28
CA LYS A 182 15.29 12.17 4.09
C LYS A 182 15.16 13.22 2.99
N ASP A 183 14.57 12.86 1.85
CA ASP A 183 14.46 13.73 0.69
C ASP A 183 13.50 14.89 0.94
N LEU A 184 12.37 14.63 1.62
CA LEU A 184 11.48 15.67 2.09
C LEU A 184 12.24 16.65 3.00
N ASN A 185 12.99 16.17 3.99
CA ASN A 185 13.75 17.03 4.90
C ASN A 185 14.81 17.85 4.16
N SER A 186 15.60 17.24 3.28
CA SER A 186 16.61 17.93 2.47
C SER A 186 15.99 18.96 1.53
N PHE A 187 14.84 18.65 0.93
CA PHE A 187 14.12 19.60 0.09
C PHE A 187 13.75 20.85 0.88
N ARG A 188 13.18 20.67 2.08
CA ARG A 188 12.82 21.79 2.97
C ARG A 188 14.03 22.62 3.34
N GLU A 189 15.11 21.98 3.80
CA GLU A 189 16.33 22.65 4.25
C GLU A 189 16.92 23.54 3.13
N ILE A 190 16.92 23.04 1.90
CA ILE A 190 17.41 23.78 0.74
C ILE A 190 16.45 24.91 0.36
N ALA A 191 15.13 24.67 0.35
CA ALA A 191 14.13 25.68 0.02
C ALA A 191 14.17 26.85 1.03
N ASP A 192 14.16 26.56 2.33
CA ASP A 192 14.27 27.54 3.41
C ASP A 192 15.61 28.30 3.32
N GLY A 193 16.70 27.58 3.00
CA GLY A 193 18.03 28.16 2.82
C GLY A 193 18.15 29.07 1.59
N LEU A 194 17.43 28.78 0.51
CA LEU A 194 17.33 29.66 -0.66
C LEU A 194 16.48 30.89 -0.36
N GLU A 195 15.49 30.79 0.53
CA GLU A 195 14.57 31.88 0.86
C GLU A 195 15.22 32.86 1.83
N ALA A 196 15.60 32.38 3.01
CA ALA A 196 16.11 33.20 4.10
C ALA A 196 17.64 33.33 4.12
N GLY A 197 18.35 32.40 3.46
CA GLY A 197 19.80 32.26 3.52
C GLY A 197 20.22 31.15 4.48
N ASN A 198 21.31 30.47 4.15
CA ASN A 198 21.90 29.40 4.96
C ASN A 198 23.44 29.44 4.83
N PRO A 199 24.19 29.80 5.88
CA PRO A 199 25.65 29.87 5.84
C PRO A 199 26.33 28.53 5.59
N GLU A 200 25.78 27.43 6.09
CA GLU A 200 26.34 26.07 5.94
C GLU A 200 26.26 25.61 4.49
N LEU A 201 25.12 25.89 3.84
CA LEU A 201 24.90 25.65 2.41
C LEU A 201 25.49 26.74 1.51
N ARG A 202 26.08 27.80 2.10
CA ARG A 202 26.62 28.99 1.40
C ARG A 202 25.57 29.69 0.53
N LEU A 203 24.33 29.73 1.00
CA LEU A 203 23.22 30.38 0.33
C LEU A 203 23.01 31.79 0.91
N PRO A 204 23.08 32.86 0.10
CA PRO A 204 22.95 34.24 0.58
C PRO A 204 21.49 34.66 0.86
N GLY A 205 20.51 33.81 0.53
CA GLY A 205 19.08 34.13 0.54
C GLY A 205 18.65 34.90 -0.71
N THR A 206 17.38 34.75 -1.09
CA THR A 206 16.84 35.33 -2.32
C THR A 206 16.28 36.73 -2.05
N ARG A 207 16.79 37.75 -2.74
CA ARG A 207 16.36 39.15 -2.57
C ARG A 207 15.50 39.67 -3.71
N ASP A 208 15.71 39.12 -4.91
CA ASP A 208 14.93 39.45 -6.09
C ASP A 208 13.43 39.18 -5.87
N PRO A 209 12.52 40.15 -6.11
CA PRO A 209 11.09 39.98 -5.83
C PRO A 209 10.44 38.84 -6.62
N GLN A 210 10.74 38.73 -7.91
CA GLN A 210 10.15 37.71 -8.78
C GLN A 210 10.57 36.31 -8.35
N THR A 211 11.85 36.13 -8.04
CA THR A 211 12.37 34.83 -7.58
C THR A 211 11.85 34.47 -6.19
N ARG A 212 11.64 35.46 -5.32
CA ARG A 212 10.99 35.24 -4.02
C ARG A 212 9.56 34.77 -4.15
N GLU A 213 8.78 35.31 -5.09
CA GLU A 213 7.41 34.87 -5.32
C GLU A 213 7.36 33.39 -5.75
N VAL A 214 8.21 33.00 -6.71
CA VAL A 214 8.29 31.59 -7.16
C VAL A 214 8.74 30.66 -6.02
N LEU A 215 9.71 31.09 -5.22
CA LEU A 215 10.20 30.30 -4.09
C LEU A 215 9.15 30.16 -2.98
N ALA A 216 8.39 31.23 -2.70
CA ALA A 216 7.28 31.18 -1.76
C ALA A 216 6.19 30.23 -2.24
N GLU A 217 5.89 30.20 -3.54
CA GLU A 217 4.97 29.21 -4.10
C GLU A 217 5.52 27.78 -3.99
N LEU A 218 6.83 27.58 -4.22
CA LEU A 218 7.47 26.27 -4.04
C LEU A 218 7.31 25.77 -2.60
N VAL A 219 7.61 26.62 -1.61
CA VAL A 219 7.50 26.29 -0.19
C VAL A 219 6.04 26.02 0.18
N LYS A 220 5.11 26.88 -0.27
CA LYS A 220 3.68 26.70 -0.04
C LYS A 220 3.16 25.39 -0.64
N GLN A 221 3.56 25.04 -1.85
CA GLN A 221 3.18 23.78 -2.48
C GLN A 221 3.76 22.60 -1.70
N TYR A 222 5.01 22.69 -1.23
CA TYR A 222 5.65 21.64 -0.45
C TYR A 222 4.97 21.40 0.90
N GLU A 223 4.50 22.45 1.58
CA GLU A 223 3.75 22.30 2.85
C GLU A 223 2.39 21.62 2.66
N GLN A 224 1.79 21.71 1.46
CA GLN A 224 0.57 20.95 1.14
C GLN A 224 0.86 19.48 0.81
N THR A 225 2.13 19.13 0.59
CA THR A 225 2.60 17.78 0.28
C THR A 225 2.77 16.92 1.53
N ARG A 226 2.92 17.56 2.68
CA ARG A 226 3.25 16.95 3.98
C ARG A 226 2.01 16.71 4.84
#